data_AF-A0A7V4ZWY7-F1
#
_entry.id   AF-A0A7V4ZWY7-F1
#
_cell.length_a   1.000
_cell.length_b   1.000
_cell.length_c   1.000
_cell.angle_alpha   90.00
_cell.angle_beta   90.00
_cell.angle_gamma   90.00
#
_symmetry.space_group_name_H-M   'P 1'
#
loop_
_entity.id
_entity.type
_entity.pdbx_description
1 polymer ?
#
loop_
_entity_poly.entity_id
_entity_poly.type
_entity_poly.pdbx_seq_one_letter_code
_entity_poly.pdbx_strand_id
1 'polypeptide(L)'
;MNDTKGYDYTVAIVGNPNSGKTTVFNLLTGANQRVGNWPGVTVEKKEGTFQCGNRVVNLVDLPGIYSVSATSEDERVARDYLLSGEADLIIDIVDASNLERNLYLTIQLIEMGLPVLLVLNMMDIAEESGVRIDLDHLAKHLQLPLIGVNGTDPRSRDVILQKLQALLGETPRSSFQVSYGNELEDVIERLQPSLKPLAKKLHITPRYATIKLIEGDPYVESLVLAEGLVDLKTLTKEKERIRHVLKDEPDTVIADARYGAIHGIVKDVTRKVRQKVSLTEKIDRIALHKVFGIPLFLLAMYLVFLVTMKVGGAFIDFFDLFFGTIFVDGGMALLRWLGAPSWVIAAVAGGLGTGIQTVATFIPIIFTLFFALSILEDSGYMSRAAFVMDRFMKSIGLPGKAFVPLLVGFGCTVPAILGTRTLDSRRDRLMTIFMSPFMSCGARLPVYALFAAAFFSESAGTIVFSLYLVGILYAILTGLLLKATVFHGEPAHFIMELPPYHRPRLRHILIHTWLRLKIFLFRAGKVILGMVLVLG
;
A
#
# COMPACT_ATOMS: atom_id res chain seq x y z
N MET A 1 -22.49 -11.40 -32.25
CA MET A 1 -22.48 -10.00 -32.72
C MET A 1 -21.51 -9.22 -31.85
N ASN A 2 -20.30 -8.95 -32.33
CA ASN A 2 -19.30 -8.10 -31.64
C ASN A 2 -18.38 -7.38 -32.67
N ASP A 3 -18.94 -6.97 -33.81
CA ASP A 3 -18.19 -6.37 -34.94
C ASP A 3 -17.63 -4.96 -34.71
N THR A 4 -17.86 -4.34 -33.54
CA THR A 4 -17.46 -2.94 -33.27
C THR A 4 -16.25 -2.78 -32.37
N LYS A 5 -15.70 -3.86 -31.79
CA LYS A 5 -14.68 -3.78 -30.74
C LYS A 5 -13.23 -4.04 -31.22
N GLY A 6 -13.04 -4.65 -32.39
CA GLY A 6 -11.70 -4.93 -32.95
C GLY A 6 -10.92 -6.03 -32.22
N TYR A 7 -11.60 -6.81 -31.37
CA TYR A 7 -11.08 -7.98 -30.66
C TYR A 7 -12.16 -9.07 -30.57
N ASP A 8 -11.73 -10.33 -30.53
CA ASP A 8 -12.59 -11.52 -30.52
C ASP A 8 -13.09 -11.88 -29.12
N TYR A 9 -12.25 -11.66 -28.10
CA TYR A 9 -12.52 -12.01 -26.70
C TYR A 9 -12.03 -10.93 -25.74
N THR A 10 -12.72 -10.80 -24.61
CA THR A 10 -12.30 -9.96 -23.48
C THR A 10 -11.90 -10.83 -22.31
N VAL A 11 -10.68 -10.65 -21.82
CA VAL A 11 -10.14 -11.36 -20.66
C VAL A 11 -9.84 -10.33 -19.58
N ALA A 12 -10.24 -10.62 -18.35
CA ALA A 12 -9.86 -9.81 -17.20
C ALA A 12 -8.71 -10.47 -16.46
N ILE A 13 -7.75 -9.70 -15.97
CA ILE A 13 -6.75 -10.18 -15.03
C ILE A 13 -7.04 -9.62 -13.64
N VAL A 14 -7.10 -10.50 -12.66
CA VAL A 14 -7.40 -10.18 -11.26
C VAL A 14 -6.39 -10.89 -10.36
N GLY A 15 -6.27 -10.46 -9.11
CA GLY A 15 -5.38 -11.08 -8.14
C GLY A 15 -5.09 -10.13 -6.99
N ASN A 16 -4.43 -10.65 -5.96
CA ASN A 16 -4.00 -9.84 -4.83
C ASN A 16 -3.00 -8.75 -5.28
N PRO A 17 -2.92 -7.61 -4.57
CA PRO A 17 -1.77 -6.71 -4.68
C PRO A 17 -0.45 -7.48 -4.58
N ASN A 18 0.55 -7.06 -5.33
CA ASN A 18 1.90 -7.67 -5.38
C ASN A 18 1.99 -9.14 -5.83
N SER A 19 0.90 -9.80 -6.26
CA SER A 19 0.93 -11.17 -6.84
C SER A 19 1.70 -11.28 -8.17
N GLY A 20 2.18 -10.15 -8.71
CA GLY A 20 2.82 -10.06 -10.03
C GLY A 20 1.83 -9.92 -11.19
N LYS A 21 0.57 -9.55 -10.91
CA LYS A 21 -0.46 -9.20 -11.91
C LYS A 21 0.05 -8.26 -13.00
N THR A 22 0.63 -7.11 -12.62
CA THR A 22 1.19 -6.14 -13.58
C THR A 22 2.34 -6.74 -14.41
N THR A 23 3.14 -7.64 -13.82
CA THR A 23 4.23 -8.33 -14.53
C THR A 23 3.68 -9.25 -15.60
N VAL A 24 2.67 -10.07 -15.27
CA VAL A 24 2.00 -10.96 -16.23
C VAL A 24 1.22 -10.17 -17.28
N PHE A 25 0.56 -9.08 -16.90
CA PHE A 25 -0.12 -8.18 -17.84
C PHE A 25 0.84 -7.63 -18.90
N ASN A 26 2.01 -7.12 -18.47
CA ASN A 26 3.04 -6.61 -19.37
C ASN A 26 3.66 -7.72 -20.22
N LEU A 27 3.83 -8.93 -19.67
CA LEU A 27 4.35 -10.08 -20.39
C LEU A 27 3.44 -10.49 -21.55
N LEU A 28 2.11 -10.40 -21.38
CA LEU A 28 1.13 -10.75 -22.41
C LEU A 28 0.96 -9.64 -23.45
N THR A 29 0.84 -8.37 -23.01
CA THR A 29 0.46 -7.23 -23.87
C THR A 29 1.65 -6.49 -24.49
N GLY A 30 2.84 -6.57 -23.89
CA GLY A 30 4.02 -5.85 -24.36
C GLY A 30 3.81 -4.34 -24.43
N ALA A 31 4.05 -3.75 -25.60
CA ALA A 31 3.89 -2.31 -25.83
C ALA A 31 2.44 -1.88 -26.18
N ASN A 32 1.54 -2.83 -26.44
CA ASN A 32 0.18 -2.55 -26.91
C ASN A 32 -0.79 -2.32 -25.75
N GLN A 33 -0.49 -1.33 -24.92
CA GLN A 33 -1.27 -1.01 -23.72
C GLN A 33 -1.71 0.45 -23.68
N ARG A 34 -2.89 0.69 -23.11
CA ARG A 34 -3.50 1.98 -22.91
C ARG A 34 -3.79 2.15 -21.42
N VAL A 35 -3.46 3.32 -20.90
CA VAL A 35 -3.71 3.70 -19.52
C VAL A 35 -4.74 4.83 -19.50
N GLY A 36 -5.82 4.62 -18.76
CA GLY A 36 -6.88 5.60 -18.52
C GLY A 36 -7.36 5.53 -17.08
N ASN A 37 -8.57 6.02 -16.83
CA ASN A 37 -9.24 5.90 -15.54
C ASN A 37 -10.56 5.16 -15.70
N TRP A 38 -10.96 4.44 -14.66
CA TRP A 38 -12.30 3.87 -14.60
C TRP A 38 -13.36 4.99 -14.55
N PRO A 39 -14.54 4.81 -15.17
CA PRO A 39 -15.57 5.84 -15.22
C PRO A 39 -15.96 6.35 -13.84
N GLY A 40 -15.87 7.67 -13.63
CA GLY A 40 -16.36 8.33 -12.41
C GLY A 40 -15.49 8.16 -11.16
N VAL A 41 -14.29 7.56 -11.26
CA VAL A 41 -13.38 7.36 -10.13
C VAL A 41 -11.93 7.68 -10.51
N THR A 42 -11.06 7.86 -9.51
CA THR A 42 -9.61 8.11 -9.72
C THR A 42 -8.78 6.83 -9.82
N VAL A 43 -9.42 5.68 -10.03
CA VAL A 43 -8.76 4.38 -10.14
C VAL A 43 -8.21 4.21 -11.57
N GLU A 44 -6.93 3.87 -11.68
CA GLU A 44 -6.26 3.65 -12.96
C GLU A 44 -6.82 2.40 -13.66
N LYS A 45 -7.10 2.52 -14.96
CA LYS A 45 -7.56 1.43 -15.83
C LYS A 45 -6.49 1.14 -16.87
N LYS A 46 -5.97 -0.09 -16.89
CA LYS A 46 -5.04 -0.55 -17.93
C LYS A 46 -5.72 -1.57 -18.81
N GLU A 47 -5.60 -1.36 -20.12
CA GLU A 47 -6.10 -2.29 -21.13
C GLU A 47 -5.03 -2.52 -22.17
N GLY A 48 -4.93 -3.73 -22.70
CA GLY A 48 -3.99 -4.03 -23.77
C GLY A 48 -4.46 -5.16 -24.65
N THR A 49 -3.94 -5.25 -25.87
CA THR A 49 -4.34 -6.29 -26.82
C THR A 49 -3.17 -7.19 -27.20
N PHE A 50 -3.45 -8.47 -27.38
CA PHE A 50 -2.48 -9.45 -27.84
C PHE A 50 -3.12 -10.51 -28.75
N GLN A 51 -2.30 -11.20 -29.54
CA GLN A 51 -2.75 -12.32 -30.36
C GLN A 51 -2.59 -13.64 -29.61
N CYS A 52 -3.63 -14.46 -29.64
CA CYS A 52 -3.65 -15.80 -29.10
C CYS A 52 -4.09 -16.78 -30.20
N GLY A 53 -3.12 -17.39 -30.89
CA GLY A 53 -3.38 -18.10 -32.15
C GLY A 53 -3.90 -17.13 -33.22
N ASN A 54 -5.06 -17.44 -33.81
CA ASN A 54 -5.68 -16.61 -34.85
C ASN A 54 -6.69 -15.59 -34.30
N ARG A 55 -6.71 -15.37 -32.98
CA ARG A 55 -7.70 -14.51 -32.31
C ARG A 55 -7.02 -13.33 -31.62
N VAL A 56 -7.67 -12.18 -31.64
CA VAL A 56 -7.25 -10.97 -30.92
C VAL A 56 -7.98 -10.93 -29.58
N VAL A 57 -7.20 -10.87 -28.50
CA VAL A 57 -7.72 -10.82 -27.13
C VAL A 57 -7.50 -9.43 -26.56
N ASN A 58 -8.55 -8.84 -25.99
CA ASN A 58 -8.46 -7.64 -25.16
C ASN A 58 -8.27 -8.04 -23.70
N LEU A 59 -7.19 -7.59 -23.07
CA LEU A 59 -6.87 -7.84 -21.67
C LEU A 59 -7.15 -6.59 -20.85
N VAL A 60 -7.99 -6.73 -19.82
CA VAL A 60 -8.32 -5.65 -18.89
C VAL A 60 -7.69 -5.94 -17.53
N ASP A 61 -6.89 -5.02 -17.03
CA ASP A 61 -6.27 -5.10 -15.71
C ASP A 61 -7.22 -4.58 -14.64
N LEU A 62 -7.66 -5.45 -13.75
CA LEU A 62 -8.45 -5.04 -12.58
C LEU A 62 -7.53 -4.55 -11.45
N PRO A 63 -7.97 -3.62 -10.60
CA PRO A 63 -7.24 -3.26 -9.38
C PRO A 63 -6.93 -4.50 -8.54
N GLY A 64 -5.80 -4.47 -7.83
CA GLY A 64 -5.43 -5.58 -6.95
C GLY A 64 -6.37 -5.64 -5.74
N ILE A 65 -7.05 -6.76 -5.54
CA ILE A 65 -8.06 -6.93 -4.48
C ILE A 65 -7.78 -8.21 -3.69
N TYR A 66 -8.12 -8.22 -2.40
CA TYR A 66 -7.99 -9.42 -1.55
C TYR A 66 -9.29 -10.22 -1.44
N SER A 67 -10.41 -9.55 -1.66
CA SER A 67 -11.75 -10.12 -1.63
C SER A 67 -12.67 -9.32 -2.53
N VAL A 68 -13.75 -9.94 -2.98
CA VAL A 68 -14.85 -9.31 -3.69
C VAL A 68 -15.81 -8.68 -2.66
N SER A 69 -15.27 -7.74 -1.89
CA SER A 69 -16.00 -6.81 -1.02
C SER A 69 -16.09 -5.44 -1.71
N ALA A 70 -16.71 -4.44 -1.10
CA ALA A 70 -16.74 -3.08 -1.64
C ALA A 70 -16.34 -2.04 -0.60
N THR A 71 -15.29 -2.36 0.16
CA THR A 71 -14.81 -1.49 1.25
C THR A 71 -13.92 -0.36 0.74
N SER A 72 -13.27 -0.55 -0.42
CA SER A 72 -12.43 0.43 -1.09
C SER A 72 -12.93 0.75 -2.52
N GLU A 73 -12.47 1.87 -3.09
CA GLU A 73 -12.81 2.21 -4.48
C GLU A 73 -12.27 1.16 -5.47
N ASP A 74 -11.06 0.65 -5.24
CA ASP A 74 -10.42 -0.40 -6.04
C ASP A 74 -11.24 -1.70 -6.02
N GLU A 75 -11.67 -2.12 -4.83
CA GLU A 75 -12.53 -3.29 -4.64
C GLU A 75 -13.88 -3.12 -5.33
N ARG A 76 -14.49 -1.95 -5.20
CA ARG A 76 -15.78 -1.64 -5.82
C ARG A 76 -15.68 -1.71 -7.34
N VAL A 77 -14.63 -1.13 -7.93
CA VAL A 77 -14.38 -1.18 -9.37
C VAL A 77 -14.19 -2.61 -9.87
N ALA A 78 -13.35 -3.40 -9.19
CA ALA A 78 -13.11 -4.78 -9.58
C ALA A 78 -14.40 -5.62 -9.48
N ARG A 79 -15.16 -5.49 -8.38
CA ARG A 79 -16.45 -6.15 -8.21
C ARG A 79 -17.43 -5.78 -9.31
N ASP A 80 -17.65 -4.49 -9.54
CA ASP A 80 -18.64 -4.01 -10.52
C ASP A 80 -18.29 -4.51 -11.93
N TYR A 81 -17.01 -4.56 -12.28
CA TYR A 81 -16.56 -5.14 -13.54
C TYR A 81 -16.81 -6.66 -13.61
N LEU A 82 -16.51 -7.41 -12.55
CA LEU A 82 -16.77 -8.86 -12.50
C LEU A 82 -18.27 -9.18 -12.61
N LEU A 83 -19.13 -8.33 -12.04
CA LEU A 83 -20.60 -8.45 -12.13
C LEU A 83 -21.18 -7.98 -13.47
N SER A 84 -20.42 -7.20 -14.25
CA SER A 84 -20.90 -6.66 -15.54
C SER A 84 -21.10 -7.73 -16.62
N GLY A 85 -20.44 -8.87 -16.50
CA GLY A 85 -20.41 -9.91 -17.54
C GLY A 85 -19.60 -9.52 -18.78
N GLU A 86 -18.81 -8.45 -18.74
CA GLU A 86 -18.00 -8.00 -19.89
C GLU A 86 -16.82 -8.93 -20.23
N ALA A 87 -16.32 -9.71 -19.25
CA ALA A 87 -15.20 -10.61 -19.43
C ALA A 87 -15.66 -12.04 -19.76
N ASP A 88 -15.10 -12.61 -20.82
CA ASP A 88 -15.35 -13.98 -21.26
C ASP A 88 -14.56 -15.01 -20.42
N LEU A 89 -13.41 -14.60 -19.87
CA LEU A 89 -12.54 -15.39 -19.01
C LEU A 89 -11.84 -14.49 -17.98
N ILE A 90 -11.66 -15.00 -16.77
CA ILE A 90 -10.87 -14.36 -15.72
C ILE A 90 -9.54 -15.11 -15.57
N ILE A 91 -8.43 -14.39 -15.70
CA ILE A 91 -7.11 -14.86 -15.31
C ILE A 91 -6.88 -14.42 -13.87
N ASP A 92 -6.91 -15.37 -12.95
CA ASP A 92 -6.64 -15.13 -11.53
C ASP A 92 -5.16 -15.39 -11.23
N ILE A 93 -4.44 -14.33 -10.85
CA ILE A 93 -3.01 -14.37 -10.54
C ILE A 93 -2.82 -14.58 -9.04
N VAL A 94 -2.23 -15.72 -8.70
CA VAL A 94 -1.97 -16.14 -7.33
C VAL A 94 -0.47 -16.22 -7.08
N ASP A 95 -0.01 -15.57 -6.01
CA ASP A 95 1.37 -15.73 -5.52
C ASP A 95 1.54 -17.12 -4.88
N ALA A 96 2.35 -17.97 -5.52
CA ALA A 96 2.66 -19.32 -5.07
C ALA A 96 3.33 -19.34 -3.68
N SER A 97 4.08 -18.30 -3.32
CA SER A 97 4.73 -18.21 -2.01
C SER A 97 3.74 -17.93 -0.86
N ASN A 98 2.55 -17.42 -1.18
CA ASN A 98 1.49 -17.10 -0.22
C ASN A 98 0.12 -17.66 -0.66
N LEU A 99 0.12 -18.95 -1.00
CA LEU A 99 -1.00 -19.65 -1.63
C LEU A 99 -2.30 -19.53 -0.82
N GLU A 100 -2.27 -19.81 0.49
CA GLU A 100 -3.46 -19.81 1.36
C GLU A 100 -4.20 -18.47 1.35
N ARG A 101 -3.46 -17.36 1.41
CA ARG A 101 -4.07 -16.03 1.39
C ARG A 101 -4.63 -15.66 0.02
N ASN A 102 -3.97 -16.10 -1.06
CA ASN A 102 -4.39 -15.75 -2.42
C ASN A 102 -5.61 -16.57 -2.86
N LEU A 103 -5.71 -17.83 -2.46
CA LEU A 103 -6.85 -18.70 -2.79
C LEU A 103 -8.19 -18.21 -2.19
N TYR A 104 -8.17 -17.29 -1.22
CA TYR A 104 -9.39 -16.68 -0.69
C TYR A 104 -10.17 -15.92 -1.77
N LEU A 105 -9.47 -15.15 -2.61
CA LEU A 105 -10.08 -14.49 -3.76
C LEU A 105 -10.54 -15.51 -4.81
N THR A 106 -9.69 -16.51 -5.11
CA THR A 106 -9.99 -17.57 -6.07
C THR A 106 -11.29 -18.30 -5.75
N ILE A 107 -11.52 -18.65 -4.48
CA ILE A 107 -12.77 -19.29 -4.05
C ILE A 107 -13.97 -18.38 -4.34
N GLN A 108 -13.89 -17.09 -4.06
CA GLN A 108 -15.02 -16.18 -4.34
C GLN A 108 -15.31 -16.08 -5.85
N LEU A 109 -14.28 -16.04 -6.70
CA LEU A 109 -14.45 -16.06 -8.16
C LEU A 109 -15.12 -17.34 -8.65
N ILE A 110 -14.77 -18.49 -8.06
CA ILE A 110 -15.42 -19.78 -8.32
C ILE A 110 -16.89 -19.75 -7.88
N GLU A 111 -17.17 -19.26 -6.67
CA GLU A 111 -18.54 -19.18 -6.14
C GLU A 111 -19.43 -18.28 -6.99
N MET A 112 -18.88 -17.17 -7.49
CA MET A 112 -19.55 -16.30 -8.47
C MET A 112 -19.96 -17.04 -9.75
N GLY A 113 -19.32 -18.18 -10.05
CA GLY A 113 -19.57 -18.99 -11.24
C GLY A 113 -18.86 -18.45 -12.48
N LEU A 114 -17.78 -17.70 -12.29
CA LEU A 114 -16.99 -17.14 -13.37
C LEU A 114 -16.08 -18.21 -14.00
N PRO A 115 -15.82 -18.14 -15.31
CA PRO A 115 -14.80 -18.98 -15.96
C PRO A 115 -13.41 -18.46 -15.57
N VAL A 116 -12.65 -19.26 -14.83
CA VAL A 116 -11.35 -18.86 -14.25
C VAL A 116 -10.22 -19.73 -14.78
N LEU A 117 -9.14 -19.08 -15.22
CA LEU A 117 -7.81 -19.67 -15.39
C LEU A 117 -6.92 -19.22 -14.23
N LEU A 118 -6.50 -20.16 -13.40
CA LEU A 118 -5.63 -19.87 -12.26
C LEU A 118 -4.16 -19.91 -12.69
N VAL A 119 -3.44 -18.83 -12.43
CA VAL A 119 -2.01 -18.69 -12.75
C VAL A 119 -1.25 -18.52 -11.45
N LEU A 120 -0.58 -19.59 -11.02
CA LEU A 120 0.33 -19.55 -9.88
C LEU A 120 1.64 -18.92 -10.33
N ASN A 121 1.84 -17.66 -9.98
CA ASN A 121 3.05 -16.91 -10.25
C ASN A 121 4.07 -17.07 -9.10
N MET A 122 5.31 -16.65 -9.33
CA MET A 122 6.40 -16.70 -8.32
C MET A 122 6.72 -18.12 -7.84
N MET A 123 6.64 -19.10 -8.74
CA MET A 123 6.98 -20.51 -8.45
C MET A 123 8.44 -20.67 -7.97
N ASP A 124 9.35 -19.82 -8.48
CA ASP A 124 10.74 -19.73 -8.03
C ASP A 124 10.84 -19.32 -6.56
N ILE A 125 10.09 -18.30 -6.13
CA ILE A 125 10.07 -17.84 -4.74
C ILE A 125 9.44 -18.90 -3.82
N ALA A 126 8.40 -19.59 -4.27
CA ALA A 126 7.82 -20.72 -3.53
C ALA A 126 8.88 -21.82 -3.30
N GLU A 127 9.63 -22.20 -4.33
CA GLU A 127 10.72 -23.17 -4.20
C GLU A 127 11.87 -22.68 -3.32
N GLU A 128 12.25 -21.40 -3.45
CA GLU A 128 13.24 -20.70 -2.62
C GLU A 128 12.79 -20.52 -1.17
N SER A 129 11.51 -20.68 -0.85
CA SER A 129 10.97 -20.72 0.52
C SER A 129 10.74 -22.16 1.02
N GLY A 130 11.12 -23.16 0.22
CA GLY A 130 11.05 -24.56 0.58
C GLY A 130 9.66 -25.16 0.41
N VAL A 131 8.79 -24.52 -0.37
CA VAL A 131 7.44 -25.02 -0.66
C VAL A 131 7.41 -25.54 -2.08
N ARG A 132 7.08 -26.82 -2.25
CA ARG A 132 6.71 -27.39 -3.55
C ARG A 132 5.21 -27.58 -3.61
N ILE A 133 4.59 -27.10 -4.68
CA ILE A 133 3.15 -27.16 -4.90
C ILE A 133 2.86 -28.20 -5.98
N ASP A 134 1.98 -29.15 -5.67
CA ASP A 134 1.45 -30.12 -6.61
C ASP A 134 0.32 -29.49 -7.42
N LEU A 135 0.66 -28.98 -8.61
CA LEU A 135 -0.27 -28.26 -9.49
C LEU A 135 -1.42 -29.16 -9.98
N ASP A 136 -1.15 -30.43 -10.26
CA ASP A 136 -2.15 -31.39 -10.73
C ASP A 136 -3.16 -31.71 -9.63
N HIS A 137 -2.69 -31.86 -8.38
CA HIS A 137 -3.57 -32.09 -7.26
C HIS A 137 -4.42 -30.84 -6.94
N LEU A 138 -3.82 -29.65 -7.00
CA LEU A 138 -4.55 -28.39 -6.80
C LEU A 138 -5.62 -28.16 -7.88
N ALA A 139 -5.30 -28.43 -9.14
CA ALA A 139 -6.25 -28.36 -10.25
C ALA A 139 -7.44 -29.32 -10.05
N LYS A 140 -7.21 -30.51 -9.50
CA LYS A 140 -8.27 -31.48 -9.17
C LYS A 140 -9.16 -31.02 -8.03
N HIS A 141 -8.59 -30.46 -6.95
CA HIS A 141 -9.35 -29.93 -5.83
C HIS A 141 -10.26 -28.78 -6.26
N LEU A 142 -9.69 -27.79 -6.95
CA LEU A 142 -10.41 -26.60 -7.37
C LEU A 142 -11.23 -26.79 -8.65
N GLN A 143 -11.07 -27.93 -9.34
CA GLN A 143 -11.78 -28.27 -10.58
C GLN A 143 -11.71 -27.16 -11.63
N LEU A 144 -10.52 -26.57 -11.81
CA LEU A 144 -10.28 -25.45 -12.71
C LEU A 144 -8.95 -25.60 -13.47
N PRO A 145 -8.83 -24.99 -14.65
CA PRO A 145 -7.57 -24.98 -15.38
C PRO A 145 -6.53 -24.14 -14.62
N LEU A 146 -5.35 -24.72 -14.45
CA LEU A 146 -4.27 -24.15 -13.64
C LEU A 146 -2.93 -24.26 -14.35
N ILE A 147 -2.09 -23.23 -14.21
CA ILE A 147 -0.70 -23.21 -14.67
C ILE A 147 0.21 -22.57 -13.63
N GLY A 148 1.44 -23.08 -13.50
CA GLY A 148 2.50 -22.48 -12.69
C GLY A 148 3.51 -21.77 -13.57
N VAL A 149 3.87 -20.53 -13.24
CA VAL A 149 4.74 -19.67 -14.06
C VAL A 149 5.68 -18.80 -13.20
N ASN A 150 6.66 -18.20 -13.87
CA ASN A 150 7.41 -17.06 -13.35
C ASN A 150 7.19 -15.87 -14.29
N GLY A 151 6.45 -14.86 -13.85
CA GLY A 151 6.11 -13.68 -14.66
C GLY A 151 7.33 -12.90 -15.15
N THR A 152 8.51 -13.09 -14.56
CA THR A 152 9.76 -12.47 -15.03
C THR A 152 10.48 -13.28 -16.11
N ASP A 153 10.15 -14.57 -16.28
CA ASP A 153 10.67 -15.42 -17.36
C ASP A 153 9.85 -15.23 -18.64
N PRO A 154 10.45 -14.77 -19.76
CA PRO A 154 9.76 -14.65 -21.04
C PRO A 154 9.07 -15.94 -21.52
N ARG A 155 9.59 -17.13 -21.15
CA ARG A 155 9.01 -18.43 -21.51
C ARG A 155 7.62 -18.65 -20.93
N SER A 156 7.30 -18.00 -19.81
CA SER A 156 5.98 -18.08 -19.18
C SER A 156 4.87 -17.56 -20.10
N ARG A 157 5.20 -16.65 -21.02
CA ARG A 157 4.24 -16.11 -21.98
C ARG A 157 3.65 -17.21 -22.84
N ASP A 158 4.50 -18.06 -23.41
CA ASP A 158 4.08 -19.10 -24.35
C ASP A 158 3.22 -20.16 -23.64
N VAL A 159 3.56 -20.49 -22.39
CA VAL A 159 2.78 -21.42 -21.55
C VAL A 159 1.39 -20.87 -21.26
N ILE A 160 1.28 -19.58 -20.90
CA ILE A 160 -0.01 -18.93 -20.64
C ILE A 160 -0.84 -18.89 -21.93
N LEU A 161 -0.25 -18.48 -23.05
CA LEU A 161 -0.95 -18.39 -24.33
C LEU A 161 -1.45 -19.76 -24.81
N GLN A 162 -0.65 -20.82 -24.65
CA GLN A 162 -1.06 -22.17 -25.02
C GLN A 162 -2.27 -22.64 -24.20
N LYS A 163 -2.27 -22.40 -22.88
CA LYS A 163 -3.40 -22.74 -22.02
C LYS A 163 -4.63 -21.89 -22.32
N LEU A 164 -4.43 -20.59 -22.55
CA LEU A 164 -5.49 -19.67 -22.91
C LEU A 164 -6.14 -20.07 -24.24
N GLN A 165 -5.35 -20.42 -25.25
CA GLN A 165 -5.86 -20.87 -26.55
C GLN A 165 -6.77 -22.11 -26.42
N ALA A 166 -6.44 -23.04 -25.51
CA ALA A 166 -7.26 -24.22 -25.25
C ALA A 166 -8.58 -23.88 -24.54
N LEU A 167 -8.64 -22.80 -23.77
CA LEU A 167 -9.83 -22.36 -23.01
C LEU A 167 -10.69 -21.36 -23.78
N LEU A 168 -10.13 -20.68 -24.77
CA LEU A 168 -10.90 -19.80 -25.65
C LEU A 168 -11.79 -20.68 -26.56
N GLY A 169 -13.01 -20.98 -26.13
CA GLY A 169 -14.00 -21.74 -26.90
C GLY A 169 -14.86 -22.66 -26.03
N GLU A 170 -14.24 -23.32 -25.05
CA GLU A 170 -14.91 -24.01 -23.95
C GLU A 170 -14.51 -23.23 -22.71
N THR A 171 -15.42 -22.46 -22.11
CA THR A 171 -15.14 -21.67 -20.90
C THR A 171 -15.54 -22.49 -19.67
N PRO A 172 -14.71 -23.47 -19.21
CA PRO A 172 -15.08 -24.34 -18.11
C PRO A 172 -15.28 -23.50 -16.85
N ARG A 173 -16.39 -23.76 -16.17
CA ARG A 173 -16.67 -23.22 -14.85
C ARG A 173 -16.38 -24.32 -13.85
N SER A 174 -15.73 -23.95 -12.75
CA SER A 174 -15.49 -24.90 -11.67
C SER A 174 -16.82 -25.31 -11.02
N SER A 175 -16.91 -26.60 -10.68
CA SER A 175 -17.99 -27.14 -9.84
C SER A 175 -17.60 -27.29 -8.37
N PHE A 176 -16.43 -26.79 -7.98
CA PHE A 176 -16.00 -26.77 -6.58
C PHE A 176 -16.94 -25.90 -5.74
N GLN A 177 -17.33 -26.41 -4.58
CA GLN A 177 -18.18 -25.69 -3.62
C GLN A 177 -17.62 -25.84 -2.22
N VAL A 178 -17.57 -24.71 -1.50
CA VAL A 178 -17.30 -24.71 -0.07
C VAL A 178 -18.58 -25.17 0.66
N SER A 179 -18.40 -26.08 1.62
CA SER A 179 -19.46 -26.47 2.54
C SER A 179 -19.44 -25.55 3.76
N TYR A 180 -20.56 -24.91 4.04
CA TYR A 180 -20.70 -23.94 5.14
C TYR A 180 -21.27 -24.53 6.43
N GLY A 181 -21.40 -25.87 6.50
CA GLY A 181 -22.11 -26.56 7.57
C GLY A 181 -23.62 -26.60 7.34
N ASN A 182 -24.27 -27.61 7.92
CA ASN A 182 -25.69 -27.92 7.65
C ASN A 182 -26.61 -26.72 7.91
N GLU A 183 -26.33 -25.96 8.97
CA GLU A 183 -27.12 -24.81 9.39
C GLU A 183 -27.15 -23.70 8.33
N LEU A 184 -26.01 -23.39 7.70
CA LEU A 184 -25.94 -22.38 6.64
C LEU A 184 -26.46 -22.94 5.32
N GLU A 185 -26.15 -24.20 5.00
CA GLU A 185 -26.66 -24.85 3.77
C GLU A 185 -28.19 -24.86 3.73
N ASP A 186 -28.86 -25.18 4.86
CA ASP A 186 -30.32 -25.13 4.97
C ASP A 186 -30.90 -23.74 4.66
N VAL A 187 -30.21 -22.68 5.09
CA VAL A 187 -30.62 -21.29 4.83
C VAL A 187 -30.36 -20.93 3.38
N ILE A 188 -29.22 -21.33 2.83
CA ILE A 188 -28.87 -21.12 1.42
C ILE A 188 -29.92 -21.77 0.52
N GLU A 189 -30.26 -23.04 0.73
CA GLU A 189 -31.25 -23.76 -0.08
C GLU A 189 -32.64 -23.10 -0.03
N ARG A 190 -33.02 -22.53 1.13
CA ARG A 190 -34.31 -21.86 1.31
C ARG A 190 -34.39 -20.51 0.60
N LEU A 191 -33.32 -19.70 0.64
CA LEU A 191 -33.31 -18.33 0.10
C LEU A 191 -32.91 -18.27 -1.38
N GLN A 192 -32.11 -19.24 -1.85
CA GLN A 192 -31.59 -19.28 -3.22
C GLN A 192 -32.67 -19.17 -4.32
N PRO A 193 -33.86 -19.80 -4.21
CA PRO A 193 -34.90 -19.66 -5.22
C PRO A 193 -35.35 -18.21 -5.46
N SER A 194 -35.48 -17.42 -4.38
CA SER A 194 -35.91 -16.02 -4.44
C SER A 194 -34.87 -15.10 -5.07
N LEU A 195 -33.59 -15.48 -5.05
CA LEU A 195 -32.49 -14.68 -5.56
C LEU A 195 -32.09 -15.02 -7.01
N LYS A 196 -32.75 -15.99 -7.66
CA LYS A 196 -32.52 -16.31 -9.07
C LYS A 196 -32.66 -15.10 -10.02
N PRO A 197 -33.64 -14.19 -9.87
CA PRO A 197 -33.76 -13.02 -10.73
C PRO A 197 -32.55 -12.08 -10.61
N LEU A 198 -32.14 -11.78 -9.37
CA LEU A 198 -30.99 -10.93 -9.09
C LEU A 198 -29.69 -11.55 -9.61
N ALA A 199 -29.50 -12.85 -9.37
CA ALA A 199 -28.32 -13.58 -9.82
C ALA A 199 -28.17 -13.54 -11.35
N LYS A 200 -29.29 -13.66 -12.08
CA LYS A 200 -29.30 -13.52 -13.54
C LYS A 200 -28.92 -12.11 -14.00
N LYS A 201 -29.41 -11.07 -13.30
CA LYS A 201 -29.11 -9.66 -13.59
C LYS A 201 -27.64 -9.31 -13.33
N LEU A 202 -27.05 -9.91 -12.30
CA LEU A 202 -25.67 -9.68 -11.88
C LEU A 202 -24.66 -10.69 -12.48
N HIS A 203 -25.10 -11.57 -13.39
CA HIS A 203 -24.26 -12.59 -14.03
C HIS A 203 -23.51 -13.51 -13.03
N ILE A 204 -24.10 -13.78 -11.86
CA ILE A 204 -23.52 -14.62 -10.79
C ILE A 204 -24.39 -15.85 -10.52
N THR A 205 -23.86 -16.79 -9.71
CA THR A 205 -24.67 -17.91 -9.23
C THR A 205 -25.70 -17.46 -8.20
N PRO A 206 -26.91 -18.06 -8.18
CA PRO A 206 -27.89 -17.83 -7.12
C PRO A 206 -27.34 -18.17 -5.72
N ARG A 207 -26.47 -19.18 -5.63
CA ARG A 207 -25.78 -19.56 -4.39
C ARG A 207 -24.92 -18.41 -3.86
N TYR A 208 -24.08 -17.81 -4.70
CA TYR A 208 -23.23 -16.69 -4.30
C TYR A 208 -24.03 -15.46 -3.87
N ALA A 209 -25.10 -15.11 -4.60
CA ALA A 209 -26.00 -14.03 -4.20
C ALA A 209 -26.59 -14.27 -2.80
N THR A 210 -26.94 -15.52 -2.49
CA THR A 210 -27.47 -15.92 -1.18
C THR A 210 -26.43 -15.82 -0.08
N ILE A 211 -25.21 -16.30 -0.33
CA ILE A 211 -24.09 -16.20 0.61
C ILE A 211 -23.81 -14.72 0.93
N LYS A 212 -23.72 -13.85 -0.09
CA LYS A 212 -23.50 -12.41 0.11
C LYS A 212 -24.62 -11.71 0.88
N LEU A 213 -25.86 -12.13 0.67
CA LEU A 213 -27.00 -11.63 1.44
C LEU A 213 -26.90 -12.02 2.93
N ILE A 214 -26.48 -13.25 3.21
CA ILE A 214 -26.29 -13.76 4.58
C ILE A 214 -25.08 -13.06 5.26
N GLU A 215 -23.97 -12.89 4.54
CA GLU A 215 -22.80 -12.10 4.99
C GLU A 215 -23.17 -10.65 5.34
N GLY A 216 -24.25 -10.12 4.76
CA GLY A 216 -24.65 -8.72 4.95
C GLY A 216 -23.87 -7.75 4.07
N ASP A 217 -23.56 -8.16 2.83
CA ASP A 217 -22.99 -7.26 1.84
C ASP A 217 -23.97 -6.09 1.56
N PRO A 218 -23.60 -4.83 1.83
CA PRO A 218 -24.52 -3.70 1.71
C PRO A 218 -25.07 -3.50 0.30
N TYR A 219 -24.30 -3.86 -0.72
CA TYR A 219 -24.71 -3.69 -2.11
C TYR A 219 -25.76 -4.73 -2.49
N VAL A 220 -25.53 -6.01 -2.19
CA VAL A 220 -26.50 -7.08 -2.43
C VAL A 220 -27.77 -6.85 -1.60
N GLU A 221 -27.64 -6.50 -0.31
CA GLU A 221 -28.79 -6.18 0.53
C GLU A 221 -29.64 -5.05 -0.06
N SER A 222 -29.01 -3.94 -0.48
CA SER A 222 -29.74 -2.82 -1.06
C SER A 222 -30.53 -3.19 -2.31
N LEU A 223 -29.98 -4.05 -3.18
CA LEU A 223 -30.63 -4.52 -4.39
C LEU A 223 -31.78 -5.47 -4.09
N VAL A 224 -31.58 -6.42 -3.16
CA VAL A 224 -32.61 -7.38 -2.74
C VAL A 224 -33.82 -6.66 -2.14
N LEU A 225 -33.59 -5.65 -1.31
CA LEU A 225 -34.64 -4.85 -0.68
C LEU A 225 -35.35 -3.94 -1.69
N ALA A 226 -34.61 -3.30 -2.60
CA ALA A 226 -35.20 -2.45 -3.63
C ALA A 226 -36.08 -3.23 -4.61
N GLU A 227 -35.71 -4.47 -4.93
CA GLU A 227 -36.48 -5.35 -5.81
C GLU A 227 -37.58 -6.15 -5.08
N GLY A 228 -37.66 -6.05 -3.75
CA GLY A 228 -38.67 -6.75 -2.94
C GLY A 228 -38.54 -8.29 -3.00
N LEU A 229 -37.33 -8.81 -3.25
CA LEU A 229 -37.09 -10.25 -3.42
C LEU A 229 -37.12 -11.01 -2.08
N VAL A 230 -36.70 -10.36 -1.00
CA VAL A 230 -36.73 -10.90 0.37
C VAL A 230 -37.11 -9.78 1.33
N ASP A 231 -38.07 -10.05 2.21
CA ASP A 231 -38.47 -9.11 3.26
C ASP A 231 -37.38 -8.96 4.33
N LEU A 232 -37.19 -7.73 4.82
CA LEU A 232 -36.29 -7.43 5.96
C LEU A 232 -36.52 -8.35 7.15
N LYS A 233 -37.79 -8.62 7.49
CA LYS A 233 -38.15 -9.49 8.63
C LYS A 233 -37.64 -10.91 8.46
N THR A 234 -37.71 -11.45 7.24
CA THR A 234 -37.24 -12.79 6.92
C THR A 234 -35.71 -12.85 7.00
N LEU A 235 -35.03 -11.85 6.44
CA LEU A 235 -33.57 -11.75 6.49
C LEU A 235 -33.06 -11.67 7.93
N THR A 236 -33.62 -10.77 8.75
CA THR A 236 -33.23 -10.62 10.16
C THR A 236 -33.48 -11.92 10.93
N LYS A 237 -34.61 -12.59 10.69
CA LYS A 237 -34.94 -13.85 11.37
C LYS A 237 -33.93 -14.96 11.05
N GLU A 238 -33.51 -15.11 9.80
CA GLU A 238 -32.52 -16.14 9.43
C GLU A 238 -31.13 -15.78 9.96
N LYS A 239 -30.72 -14.50 9.93
CA LYS A 239 -29.45 -14.08 10.54
C LYS A 239 -29.41 -14.33 12.05
N GLU A 240 -30.47 -14.00 12.77
CA GLU A 240 -30.58 -14.27 14.21
C GLU A 240 -30.60 -15.78 14.51
N ARG A 241 -31.21 -16.59 13.64
CA ARG A 241 -31.16 -18.05 13.77
C ARG A 241 -29.73 -18.57 13.67
N ILE A 242 -28.95 -18.08 12.71
CA ILE A 242 -27.53 -18.44 12.55
C ILE A 242 -26.75 -18.02 13.80
N ARG A 243 -26.91 -16.77 14.25
CA ARG A 243 -26.26 -16.25 15.47
C ARG A 243 -26.57 -17.10 16.69
N HIS A 244 -27.82 -17.51 16.87
CA HIS A 244 -28.22 -18.28 18.04
C HIS A 244 -27.68 -19.72 18.01
N VAL A 245 -27.63 -20.36 16.84
CA VAL A 245 -27.19 -21.76 16.72
C VAL A 245 -25.66 -21.86 16.74
N LEU A 246 -24.98 -21.02 15.96
CA LEU A 246 -23.52 -21.07 15.81
C LEU A 246 -22.76 -20.20 16.82
N LYS A 247 -23.46 -19.32 17.55
CA LYS A 247 -22.89 -18.40 18.55
C LYS A 247 -21.83 -17.46 17.99
N ASP A 248 -21.93 -17.13 16.70
CA ASP A 248 -21.03 -16.23 15.99
C ASP A 248 -21.79 -15.47 14.90
N GLU A 249 -21.18 -14.43 14.35
CA GLU A 249 -21.73 -13.64 13.26
C GLU A 249 -21.67 -14.40 11.92
N PRO A 250 -22.70 -14.28 11.05
CA PRO A 250 -22.75 -15.05 9.80
C PRO A 250 -21.56 -14.82 8.86
N ASP A 251 -21.04 -13.59 8.79
CA ASP A 251 -19.86 -13.24 7.98
C ASP A 251 -18.58 -13.89 8.50
N THR A 252 -18.39 -13.95 9.83
CA THR A 252 -17.28 -14.67 10.46
C THR A 252 -17.32 -16.15 10.14
N VAL A 253 -18.47 -16.81 10.31
CA VAL A 253 -18.65 -18.24 10.03
C VAL A 253 -18.33 -18.57 8.57
N ILE A 254 -18.82 -17.73 7.64
CA ILE A 254 -18.59 -17.91 6.21
C ILE A 254 -17.11 -17.74 5.87
N ALA A 255 -16.45 -16.72 6.43
CA ALA A 255 -15.02 -16.52 6.27
C ALA A 255 -14.22 -17.72 6.81
N ASP A 256 -14.54 -18.21 8.00
CA ASP A 256 -13.89 -19.36 8.63
C ASP A 256 -14.07 -20.64 7.81
N ALA A 257 -15.25 -20.90 7.25
CA ALA A 257 -15.49 -22.04 6.38
C ALA A 257 -14.64 -21.98 5.10
N ARG A 258 -14.54 -20.79 4.46
CA ARG A 258 -13.65 -20.60 3.31
C ARG A 258 -12.19 -20.83 3.69
N TYR A 259 -11.70 -20.22 4.78
CA TYR A 259 -10.34 -20.41 5.24
C TYR A 259 -10.06 -21.88 5.62
N GLY A 260 -11.01 -22.57 6.24
CA GLY A 260 -10.90 -23.99 6.56
C GLY A 260 -10.76 -24.85 5.30
N ALA A 261 -11.57 -24.59 4.27
CA ALA A 261 -11.46 -25.28 2.98
C ALA A 261 -10.11 -25.02 2.31
N ILE A 262 -9.65 -23.77 2.28
CA ILE A 262 -8.34 -23.41 1.71
C ILE A 262 -7.22 -24.09 2.48
N HIS A 263 -7.25 -24.04 3.81
CA HIS A 263 -6.24 -24.64 4.66
C HIS A 263 -6.11 -26.14 4.40
N GLY A 264 -7.25 -26.84 4.24
CA GLY A 264 -7.29 -28.24 3.84
C GLY A 264 -6.62 -28.49 2.49
N ILE A 265 -7.04 -27.74 1.45
CA ILE A 265 -6.47 -27.86 0.10
C ILE A 265 -4.96 -27.59 0.10
N VAL A 266 -4.53 -26.49 0.73
CA VAL A 266 -3.11 -26.08 0.78
C VAL A 266 -2.27 -27.14 1.47
N LYS A 267 -2.76 -27.72 2.57
CA LYS A 267 -2.07 -28.79 3.29
C LYS A 267 -1.87 -30.05 2.43
N ASP A 268 -2.84 -30.37 1.58
CA ASP A 268 -2.79 -31.57 0.73
C ASP A 268 -1.96 -31.38 -0.55
N VAL A 269 -1.84 -30.15 -1.04
CA VAL A 269 -1.09 -29.84 -2.29
C VAL A 269 0.33 -29.33 -2.03
N THR A 270 0.66 -28.89 -0.81
CA THR A 270 2.00 -28.39 -0.50
C THR A 270 2.87 -29.42 0.20
N ARG A 271 4.13 -29.49 -0.20
CA ARG A 271 5.17 -30.27 0.50
C ARG A 271 6.26 -29.33 0.99
N LYS A 272 6.52 -29.34 2.31
CA LYS A 272 7.63 -28.62 2.91
C LYS A 272 8.93 -29.36 2.65
N VAL A 273 9.76 -28.80 1.78
CA VAL A 273 11.15 -29.19 1.59
C VAL A 273 11.96 -28.55 2.71
N ARG A 274 12.72 -29.37 3.43
CA ARG A 274 13.50 -28.93 4.60
C ARG A 274 14.52 -27.86 4.16
N GLN A 275 14.33 -26.62 4.61
CA GLN A 275 15.25 -25.51 4.32
C GLN A 275 16.22 -25.20 5.46
N LYS A 276 17.39 -24.68 5.09
CA LYS A 276 18.28 -23.95 5.99
C LYS A 276 17.65 -22.58 6.27
N VAL A 277 17.53 -22.22 7.56
CA VAL A 277 17.08 -20.90 8.01
C VAL A 277 17.82 -19.81 7.23
N SER A 278 17.08 -18.99 6.47
CA SER A 278 17.67 -17.93 5.65
C SER A 278 18.26 -16.83 6.55
N LEU A 279 19.28 -16.10 6.06
CA LEU A 279 19.88 -14.99 6.81
C LEU A 279 18.82 -13.92 7.17
N THR A 280 17.87 -13.69 6.26
CA THR A 280 16.68 -12.85 6.43
C THR A 280 15.87 -13.24 7.66
N GLU A 281 15.58 -14.53 7.82
CA GLU A 281 14.76 -15.05 8.92
C GLU A 281 15.45 -14.90 10.28
N LYS A 282 16.80 -14.98 10.31
CA LYS A 282 17.58 -14.69 11.53
C LYS A 282 17.53 -13.21 11.90
N ILE A 283 17.62 -12.32 10.92
CA ILE A 283 17.54 -10.86 11.14
C ILE A 283 16.13 -10.48 11.60
N ASP A 284 15.10 -11.00 10.94
CA ASP A 284 13.71 -10.73 11.29
C ASP A 284 13.36 -11.24 12.68
N ARG A 285 13.93 -12.38 13.13
CA ARG A 285 13.74 -12.85 14.51
C ARG A 285 14.16 -11.83 15.56
N ILE A 286 15.21 -11.05 15.30
CA ILE A 286 15.69 -10.00 16.21
C ILE A 286 14.89 -8.71 15.97
N ALA A 287 14.75 -8.30 14.71
CA ALA A 287 14.12 -7.04 14.33
C ALA A 287 12.62 -6.98 14.66
N LEU A 288 11.92 -8.11 14.58
CA LEU A 288 10.49 -8.22 14.87
C LEU A 288 10.19 -8.67 16.31
N HIS A 289 11.22 -8.92 17.12
CA HIS A 289 11.00 -9.36 18.50
C HIS A 289 10.26 -8.28 19.30
N LYS A 290 9.22 -8.66 20.04
CA LYS A 290 8.40 -7.75 20.86
C LYS A 290 9.20 -6.84 21.79
N VAL A 291 10.34 -7.33 22.31
CA VAL A 291 11.20 -6.60 23.25
C VAL A 291 12.44 -6.02 22.59
N PHE A 292 13.05 -6.70 21.61
CA PHE A 292 14.31 -6.25 20.99
C PHE A 292 14.09 -5.37 19.75
N GLY A 293 12.91 -5.45 19.13
CA GLY A 293 12.56 -4.64 17.95
C GLY A 293 12.54 -3.15 18.25
N ILE A 294 11.97 -2.72 19.38
CA ILE A 294 11.91 -1.28 19.76
C ILE A 294 13.33 -0.72 20.04
N PRO A 295 14.18 -1.35 20.88
CA PRO A 295 15.56 -0.90 21.07
C PRO A 295 16.38 -0.89 19.78
N LEU A 296 16.26 -1.92 18.94
CA LEU A 296 16.97 -1.96 17.66
C LEU A 296 16.53 -0.81 16.74
N PHE A 297 15.23 -0.52 16.71
CA PHE A 297 14.68 0.59 15.95
C PHE A 297 15.17 1.94 16.47
N LEU A 298 15.16 2.15 17.79
CA LEU A 298 15.71 3.37 18.40
C LEU A 298 17.21 3.51 18.12
N LEU A 299 17.96 2.41 18.13
CA LEU A 299 19.37 2.41 17.77
C LEU A 299 19.58 2.78 16.30
N ALA A 300 18.81 2.20 15.38
CA ALA A 300 18.87 2.53 13.96
C ALA A 300 18.58 4.01 13.72
N MET A 301 17.58 4.57 14.41
CA MET A 301 17.27 6.00 14.34
C MET A 301 18.35 6.87 14.95
N TYR A 302 18.88 6.48 16.10
CA TYR A 302 20.02 7.16 16.70
C TYR A 302 21.21 7.22 15.71
N LEU A 303 21.51 6.12 15.02
CA LEU A 303 22.55 6.10 13.99
C LEU A 303 22.25 7.04 12.82
N VAL A 304 21.01 7.08 12.32
CA VAL A 304 20.60 8.03 11.27
C VAL A 304 20.85 9.48 11.72
N PHE A 305 20.40 9.86 12.92
CA PHE A 305 20.60 11.20 13.43
C PHE A 305 22.07 11.51 13.69
N LEU A 306 22.83 10.56 14.24
CA LEU A 306 24.26 10.72 14.50
C LEU A 306 25.04 10.93 13.20
N VAL A 307 24.78 10.13 12.17
CA VAL A 307 25.39 10.31 10.84
C VAL A 307 24.98 11.64 10.23
N THR A 308 23.69 11.99 10.30
CA THR A 308 23.18 13.27 9.78
C THR A 308 23.86 14.47 10.45
N MET A 309 23.99 14.46 11.77
CA MET A 309 24.58 15.57 12.52
C MET A 309 26.11 15.63 12.38
N LYS A 310 26.81 14.49 12.44
CA LYS A 310 28.27 14.48 12.30
C LYS A 310 28.73 14.71 10.87
N VAL A 311 28.18 13.97 9.92
CA VAL A 311 28.58 14.06 8.51
C VAL A 311 27.97 15.30 7.88
N GLY A 312 26.65 15.48 7.98
CA GLY A 312 25.98 16.67 7.43
C GLY A 312 26.45 17.96 8.09
N GLY A 313 26.68 17.95 9.41
CA GLY A 313 27.21 19.09 10.16
C GLY A 313 28.62 19.50 9.72
N ALA A 314 29.51 18.54 9.43
CA ALA A 314 30.88 18.82 9.00
C ALA A 314 30.98 19.60 7.68
N PHE A 315 29.91 19.59 6.86
CA PHE A 315 29.88 20.34 5.59
C PHE A 315 29.17 21.71 5.71
N ILE A 316 28.56 22.06 6.85
CA ILE A 316 27.82 23.33 7.01
C ILE A 316 28.74 24.52 6.72
N ASP A 317 29.90 24.58 7.38
CA ASP A 317 30.83 25.70 7.28
C ASP A 317 31.37 25.88 5.85
N PHE A 318 31.56 24.76 5.13
CA PHE A 318 31.97 24.80 3.73
C PHE A 318 30.91 25.47 2.85
N PHE A 319 29.63 25.08 3.00
CA PHE A 319 28.54 25.69 2.24
C PHE A 319 28.29 27.14 2.67
N ASP A 320 28.40 27.44 3.96
CA ASP A 320 28.24 28.79 4.50
C ASP A 320 29.28 29.74 3.89
N LEU A 321 30.56 29.37 3.96
CA LEU A 321 31.66 30.17 3.41
C LEU A 321 31.56 30.29 1.88
N PHE A 322 31.35 29.17 1.17
CA PHE A 322 31.32 29.17 -0.29
C PHE A 322 30.19 30.05 -0.85
N PHE A 323 28.98 29.91 -0.33
CA PHE A 323 27.85 30.71 -0.79
C PHE A 323 27.86 32.13 -0.23
N GLY A 324 28.35 32.34 1.00
CA GLY A 324 28.56 33.67 1.58
C GLY A 324 29.54 34.50 0.75
N THR A 325 30.72 33.94 0.43
CA THR A 325 31.73 34.63 -0.37
C THR A 325 31.24 34.95 -1.78
N ILE A 326 30.47 34.06 -2.43
CA ILE A 326 29.99 34.29 -3.80
C ILE A 326 28.82 35.27 -3.85
N PHE A 327 27.79 35.04 -3.04
CA PHE A 327 26.51 35.75 -3.18
C PHE A 327 26.39 36.97 -2.27
N VAL A 328 27.05 36.97 -1.10
CA VAL A 328 27.07 38.10 -0.18
C VAL A 328 28.27 38.98 -0.48
N ASP A 329 29.49 38.53 -0.18
CA ASP A 329 30.69 39.38 -0.29
C ASP A 329 31.01 39.74 -1.76
N GLY A 330 31.02 38.73 -2.64
CA GLY A 330 31.24 38.89 -4.07
C GLY A 330 30.14 39.70 -4.75
N GLY A 331 28.88 39.44 -4.37
CA GLY A 331 27.73 40.23 -4.83
C GLY A 331 27.83 41.70 -4.41
N MET A 332 28.24 41.96 -3.17
CA MET A 332 28.40 43.31 -2.64
C MET A 332 29.56 44.04 -3.33
N ALA A 333 30.70 43.37 -3.54
CA ALA A 333 31.85 43.93 -4.24
C ALA A 333 31.53 44.27 -5.71
N LEU A 334 30.83 43.37 -6.41
CA LEU A 334 30.42 43.58 -7.80
C LEU A 334 29.44 44.75 -7.95
N LEU A 335 28.42 44.82 -7.09
CA LEU A 335 27.42 45.90 -7.14
C LEU A 335 28.02 47.26 -6.76
N ARG A 336 28.98 47.31 -5.83
CA ARG A 336 29.74 48.53 -5.52
C ARG A 336 30.61 48.97 -6.69
N TRP A 337 31.27 48.03 -7.37
CA TRP A 337 32.07 48.33 -8.56
C TRP A 337 31.23 48.89 -9.71
N LEU A 338 29.99 48.42 -9.86
CA LEU A 338 29.02 48.92 -10.83
C LEU A 338 28.36 50.26 -10.44
N GLY A 339 28.69 50.82 -9.27
CA GLY A 339 28.11 52.07 -8.79
C GLY A 339 26.63 51.98 -8.39
N ALA A 340 26.17 50.79 -7.98
CA ALA A 340 24.78 50.58 -7.59
C ALA A 340 24.42 51.36 -6.30
N PRO A 341 23.17 51.86 -6.17
CA PRO A 341 22.70 52.49 -4.94
C PRO A 341 22.77 51.56 -3.73
N SER A 342 22.95 52.14 -2.54
CA SER A 342 23.05 51.40 -1.27
C SER A 342 21.85 50.48 -1.00
N TRP A 343 20.64 50.89 -1.36
CA TRP A 343 19.44 50.08 -1.18
C TRP A 343 19.40 48.84 -2.08
N VAL A 344 19.98 48.91 -3.29
CA VAL A 344 20.10 47.76 -4.21
C VAL A 344 21.12 46.77 -3.66
N ILE A 345 22.24 47.26 -3.15
CA ILE A 345 23.26 46.44 -2.52
C ILE A 345 22.70 45.71 -1.30
N ALA A 346 21.96 46.42 -0.44
CA ALA A 346 21.29 45.85 0.72
C ALA A 346 20.28 44.77 0.32
N ALA A 347 19.38 45.05 -0.64
CA ALA A 347 18.37 44.09 -1.07
C ALA A 347 18.96 42.84 -1.75
N VAL A 348 19.95 43.01 -2.63
CA VAL A 348 20.49 41.92 -3.45
C VAL A 348 21.58 41.14 -2.71
N ALA A 349 22.60 41.79 -2.16
CA ALA A 349 23.67 41.09 -1.45
C ALA A 349 23.26 40.75 -0.01
N GLY A 350 22.63 41.70 0.69
CA GLY A 350 22.20 41.54 2.09
C GLY A 350 20.92 40.71 2.26
N GLY A 351 19.93 40.89 1.39
CA GLY A 351 18.66 40.14 1.42
C GLY A 351 18.75 38.82 0.65
N LEU A 352 18.83 38.89 -0.69
CA LEU A 352 18.85 37.69 -1.53
C LEU A 352 20.11 36.84 -1.30
N GLY A 353 21.30 37.45 -1.21
CA GLY A 353 22.56 36.75 -1.01
C GLY A 353 22.59 35.96 0.29
N THR A 354 22.27 36.62 1.41
CA THR A 354 22.17 35.97 2.73
C THR A 354 21.09 34.89 2.75
N GLY A 355 19.97 35.12 2.05
CA GLY A 355 18.92 34.12 1.92
C GLY A 355 19.38 32.87 1.16
N ILE A 356 20.14 33.03 0.07
CA ILE A 356 20.75 31.91 -0.67
C ILE A 356 21.76 31.17 0.20
N GLN A 357 22.65 31.89 0.89
CA GLN A 357 23.62 31.33 1.83
C GLN A 357 22.91 30.50 2.91
N THR A 358 21.87 31.06 3.54
CA THR A 358 21.09 30.38 4.58
C THR A 358 20.42 29.12 4.06
N VAL A 359 19.85 29.13 2.85
CA VAL A 359 19.25 27.92 2.25
C VAL A 359 20.33 26.88 1.93
N ALA A 360 21.51 27.31 1.51
CA ALA A 360 22.62 26.43 1.14
C ALA A 360 23.18 25.65 2.34
N THR A 361 23.24 26.24 3.54
CA THR A 361 23.73 25.54 4.75
C THR A 361 22.85 24.35 5.17
N PHE A 362 21.57 24.32 4.79
CA PHE A 362 20.69 23.18 5.04
C PHE A 362 20.91 22.01 4.08
N ILE A 363 21.53 22.23 2.92
CA ILE A 363 21.76 21.20 1.90
C ILE A 363 22.46 19.96 2.46
N PRO A 364 23.65 20.06 3.09
CA PRO A 364 24.40 18.89 3.52
C PRO A 364 23.67 18.07 4.59
N ILE A 365 23.00 18.73 5.53
CA ILE A 365 22.22 18.07 6.60
C ILE A 365 21.05 17.31 5.97
N ILE A 366 20.26 17.97 5.14
CA ILE A 366 19.05 17.38 4.54
C ILE A 366 19.41 16.28 3.56
N PHE A 367 20.46 16.46 2.76
CA PHE A 367 20.98 15.42 1.88
C PHE A 367 21.38 14.17 2.67
N THR A 368 22.18 14.33 3.72
CA THR A 368 22.64 13.20 4.55
C THR A 368 21.48 12.49 5.25
N LEU A 369 20.51 13.26 5.75
CA LEU A 369 19.29 12.73 6.35
C LEU A 369 18.50 11.86 5.37
N PHE A 370 18.19 12.41 4.17
CA PHE A 370 17.45 11.66 3.17
C PHE A 370 18.22 10.46 2.63
N PHE A 371 19.53 10.59 2.48
CA PHE A 371 20.40 9.48 2.09
C PHE A 371 20.32 8.33 3.10
N ALA A 372 20.45 8.63 4.40
CA ALA A 372 20.36 7.64 5.46
C ALA A 372 18.95 7.00 5.56
N LEU A 373 17.89 7.81 5.43
CA LEU A 373 16.52 7.31 5.40
C LEU A 373 16.25 6.43 4.17
N SER A 374 16.76 6.80 3.00
CA SER A 374 16.61 6.00 1.77
C SER A 374 17.35 4.66 1.86
N ILE A 375 18.46 4.56 2.58
CA ILE A 375 19.11 3.27 2.88
C ILE A 375 18.19 2.37 3.70
N LEU A 376 17.56 2.90 4.75
CA LEU A 376 16.64 2.13 5.58
C LEU A 376 15.38 1.73 4.83
N GLU A 377 14.87 2.61 3.96
CA GLU A 377 13.72 2.35 3.09
C GLU A 377 14.02 1.24 2.08
N ASP A 378 15.09 1.37 1.28
CA ASP A 378 15.49 0.38 0.26
C ASP A 378 15.93 -0.97 0.84
N SER A 379 16.46 -0.99 2.08
CA SER A 379 16.80 -2.25 2.76
C SER A 379 15.58 -3.08 3.16
N GLY A 380 14.38 -2.48 3.18
CA GLY A 380 13.15 -3.12 3.68
C GLY A 380 13.01 -3.09 5.20
N TYR A 381 13.93 -2.43 5.93
CA TYR A 381 13.86 -2.30 7.40
C TYR A 381 12.65 -1.47 7.85
N MET A 382 12.27 -0.45 7.08
CA MET A 382 11.15 0.44 7.42
C MET A 382 9.81 -0.32 7.58
N SER A 383 9.58 -1.38 6.82
CA SER A 383 8.40 -2.25 6.97
C SER A 383 8.41 -3.01 8.31
N ARG A 384 9.58 -3.49 8.76
CA ARG A 384 9.72 -4.14 10.08
C ARG A 384 9.55 -3.15 11.22
N ALA A 385 10.14 -1.96 11.09
CA ALA A 385 9.96 -0.88 12.05
C ALA A 385 8.48 -0.50 12.20
N ALA A 386 7.77 -0.36 11.08
CA ALA A 386 6.33 -0.11 11.07
C ALA A 386 5.54 -1.25 11.74
N PHE A 387 5.91 -2.51 11.50
CA PHE A 387 5.29 -3.67 12.16
C PHE A 387 5.50 -3.65 13.67
N VAL A 388 6.71 -3.41 14.15
CA VAL A 388 7.02 -3.32 15.59
C VAL A 388 6.22 -2.21 16.26
N MET A 389 6.00 -1.10 15.55
CA MET A 389 5.27 0.07 16.04
C MET A 389 3.75 -0.02 15.86
N ASP A 390 3.25 -1.03 15.14
CA ASP A 390 1.83 -1.21 14.84
C ASP A 390 0.98 -1.28 16.11
N ARG A 391 1.44 -2.01 17.14
CA ARG A 391 0.73 -2.11 18.41
C ARG A 391 0.55 -0.76 19.10
N PHE A 392 1.56 0.11 19.03
CA PHE A 392 1.50 1.44 19.61
C PHE A 392 0.66 2.40 18.76
N MET A 393 0.76 2.33 17.43
CA MET A 393 -0.04 3.16 16.53
C MET A 393 -1.53 2.81 16.56
N LYS A 394 -1.88 1.52 16.69
CA LYS A 394 -3.26 1.07 16.82
C LYS A 394 -3.98 1.67 18.03
N SER A 395 -3.28 1.94 19.13
CA SER A 395 -3.90 2.61 20.30
C SER A 395 -4.36 4.03 19.95
N ILE A 396 -3.62 4.73 19.09
CA ILE A 396 -3.93 6.06 18.56
C ILE A 396 -4.95 5.98 17.40
N GLY A 397 -5.21 4.77 16.88
CA GLY A 397 -6.12 4.53 15.75
C GLY A 397 -5.47 4.70 14.38
N LEU A 398 -4.14 4.54 14.30
CA LEU A 398 -3.38 4.60 13.05
C LEU A 398 -2.72 3.25 12.73
N PRO A 399 -2.50 2.93 11.44
CA PRO A 399 -1.70 1.77 11.06
C PRO A 399 -0.23 1.97 11.42
N GLY A 400 0.53 0.90 11.69
CA GLY A 400 1.97 0.96 11.96
C GLY A 400 2.78 1.71 10.88
N LYS A 401 2.32 1.70 9.62
CA LYS A 401 2.92 2.47 8.51
C LYS A 401 2.95 3.99 8.78
N ALA A 402 1.99 4.53 9.52
CA ALA A 402 1.89 5.97 9.83
C ALA A 402 3.02 6.48 10.71
N PHE A 403 3.67 5.59 11.46
CA PHE A 403 4.76 5.94 12.34
C PHE A 403 6.00 6.42 11.56
N VAL A 404 6.25 5.87 10.38
CA VAL A 404 7.39 6.23 9.53
C VAL A 404 7.37 7.72 9.16
N PRO A 405 6.28 8.28 8.59
CA PRO A 405 6.18 9.72 8.37
C PRO A 405 6.33 10.56 9.63
N LEU A 406 5.74 10.16 10.77
CA LEU A 406 5.85 10.90 12.03
C LEU A 406 7.28 11.00 12.53
N LEU A 407 8.02 9.90 12.44
CA LEU A 407 9.42 9.82 12.78
C LEU A 407 10.29 10.73 11.90
N VAL A 408 10.05 10.70 10.58
CA VAL A 408 10.69 11.63 9.64
C VAL A 408 10.37 13.08 9.98
N GLY A 409 9.22 13.35 10.62
CA GLY A 409 8.81 14.65 11.12
C GLY A 409 9.79 15.28 12.11
N PHE A 410 10.47 14.49 12.94
CA PHE A 410 11.56 14.96 13.81
C PHE A 410 12.80 15.44 13.04
N GLY A 411 12.96 15.01 11.78
CA GLY A 411 13.95 15.59 10.88
C GLY A 411 13.41 16.84 10.19
N CYS A 412 12.31 16.67 9.45
CA CYS A 412 11.65 17.77 8.75
C CYS A 412 10.17 17.45 8.48
N THR A 413 9.29 18.41 8.75
CA THR A 413 7.83 18.26 8.57
C THR A 413 7.42 18.16 7.10
N VAL A 414 8.13 18.83 6.17
CA VAL A 414 7.80 18.80 4.73
C VAL A 414 7.87 17.39 4.12
N PRO A 415 9.00 16.65 4.21
CA PRO A 415 9.07 15.28 3.72
C PRO A 415 8.21 14.31 4.52
N ALA A 416 8.00 14.56 5.81
CA ALA A 416 7.06 13.78 6.62
C ALA A 416 5.64 13.84 6.03
N ILE A 417 5.14 15.05 5.77
CA ILE A 417 3.83 15.27 5.13
C ILE A 417 3.78 14.60 3.75
N LEU A 418 4.83 14.73 2.93
CA LEU A 418 4.89 14.07 1.62
C LEU A 418 4.89 12.54 1.74
N GLY A 419 5.58 12.00 2.74
CA GLY A 419 5.68 10.57 3.03
C GLY A 419 4.35 9.94 3.44
N THR A 420 3.41 10.73 3.98
CA THR A 420 2.05 10.23 4.30
C THR A 420 1.32 9.68 3.08
N ARG A 421 1.71 10.04 1.85
CA ARG A 421 1.11 9.48 0.61
C ARG A 421 1.24 7.95 0.50
N THR A 422 2.12 7.33 1.27
CA THR A 422 2.28 5.87 1.36
C THR A 422 1.20 5.18 2.19
N LEU A 423 0.34 5.95 2.87
CA LEU A 423 -0.78 5.41 3.65
C LEU A 423 -2.00 5.20 2.75
N ASP A 424 -2.61 4.02 2.90
CA ASP A 424 -3.66 3.51 2.02
C ASP A 424 -4.98 4.31 2.17
N SER A 425 -5.33 4.73 3.39
CA SER A 425 -6.56 5.47 3.65
C SER A 425 -6.35 6.99 3.75
N ARG A 426 -7.32 7.76 3.21
CA ARG A 426 -7.32 9.23 3.32
C ARG A 426 -7.38 9.70 4.78
N ARG A 427 -8.09 8.98 5.64
CA ARG A 427 -8.20 9.25 7.08
C ARG A 427 -6.82 9.21 7.74
N ASP A 428 -6.09 8.11 7.56
CA ASP A 428 -4.78 7.91 8.19
C ASP A 428 -3.78 8.95 7.71
N ARG A 429 -3.86 9.32 6.43
CA ARG A 429 -3.07 10.41 5.84
C ARG A 429 -3.31 11.73 6.55
N LEU A 430 -4.56 12.15 6.68
CA LEU A 430 -4.90 13.43 7.29
C LEU A 430 -4.53 13.48 8.76
N MET A 431 -4.84 12.43 9.52
CA MET A 431 -4.45 12.31 10.93
C MET A 431 -2.93 12.44 11.10
N THR A 432 -2.16 11.71 10.29
CA THR A 432 -0.68 11.76 10.32
C THR A 432 -0.15 13.15 9.96
N ILE A 433 -0.77 13.83 8.98
CA ILE A 433 -0.42 15.21 8.59
C ILE A 433 -0.67 16.18 9.76
N PHE A 434 -1.79 16.09 10.47
CA PHE A 434 -2.11 16.98 11.60
C PHE A 434 -1.22 16.72 12.82
N MET A 435 -0.72 15.50 13.00
CA MET A 435 0.20 15.16 14.08
C MET A 435 1.65 15.59 13.80
N SER A 436 2.07 15.61 12.53
CA SER A 436 3.46 15.86 12.12
C SER A 436 4.06 17.21 12.59
N PRO A 437 3.34 18.36 12.62
CA PRO A 437 3.88 19.64 13.08
C PRO A 437 4.37 19.66 14.53
N PHE A 438 3.84 18.77 15.38
CA PHE A 438 4.23 18.64 16.79
C PHE A 438 5.50 17.82 16.99
N MET A 439 5.99 17.14 15.93
CA MET A 439 7.30 16.49 15.93
C MET A 439 8.37 17.56 15.73
N SER A 440 8.97 18.00 16.84
CA SER A 440 9.96 19.08 16.84
C SER A 440 11.26 18.66 16.17
N CYS A 441 11.69 19.43 15.17
CA CYS A 441 12.92 19.15 14.45
C CYS A 441 14.15 19.82 15.05
N GLY A 442 15.34 19.32 14.68
CA GLY A 442 16.62 19.88 15.11
C GLY A 442 16.78 21.37 14.80
N ALA A 443 16.15 21.89 13.74
CA ALA A 443 16.16 23.32 13.42
C ALA A 443 15.36 24.20 14.41
N ARG A 444 14.44 23.61 15.20
CA ARG A 444 13.76 24.33 16.30
C ARG A 444 14.60 24.38 17.58
N LEU A 445 15.60 23.50 17.70
CA LEU A 445 16.45 23.43 18.89
C LEU A 445 17.17 24.75 19.19
N PRO A 446 17.79 25.47 18.22
CA PRO A 446 18.43 26.76 18.51
C PRO A 446 17.44 27.80 19.03
N VAL A 447 16.21 27.82 18.50
CA VAL A 447 15.16 28.73 18.96
C VAL A 447 14.75 28.37 20.39
N TYR A 448 14.47 27.09 20.65
CA TYR A 448 14.14 26.64 22.00
C TYR A 448 15.28 26.89 22.99
N ALA A 449 16.53 26.65 22.59
CA ALA A 449 17.70 26.89 23.42
C ALA A 449 17.89 28.39 23.71
N LEU A 450 17.71 29.26 22.71
CA LEU A 450 17.79 30.71 22.88
C LEU A 450 16.76 31.21 23.91
N PHE A 451 15.48 30.85 23.72
CA PHE A 451 14.42 31.26 24.65
C PHE A 451 14.57 30.60 26.02
N ALA A 452 14.94 29.32 26.08
CA ALA A 452 15.16 28.64 27.34
C ALA A 452 16.33 29.25 28.12
N ALA A 453 17.44 29.60 27.45
CA ALA A 453 18.57 30.28 28.07
C ALA A 453 18.23 31.71 28.53
N ALA A 454 17.40 32.43 27.75
CA ALA A 454 17.00 33.79 28.07
C ALA A 454 16.04 33.88 29.27
N PHE A 455 15.06 32.97 29.37
CA PHE A 455 14.02 33.02 30.41
C PHE A 455 14.25 32.06 31.58
N PHE A 456 15.02 30.97 31.38
CA PHE A 456 15.20 29.88 32.34
C PHE A 456 16.66 29.42 32.39
N SER A 457 17.58 30.37 32.61
CA SER A 457 19.04 30.17 32.53
C SER A 457 19.58 28.95 33.28
N GLU A 458 19.09 28.66 34.50
CA GLU A 458 19.55 27.52 35.31
C GLU A 458 18.98 26.16 34.85
N SER A 459 17.85 26.15 34.15
CA SER A 459 17.12 24.92 33.79
C SER A 459 16.82 24.81 32.30
N ALA A 460 17.54 25.57 31.46
CA ALA A 460 17.29 25.66 30.03
C ALA A 460 17.26 24.29 29.34
N GLY A 461 18.19 23.39 29.71
CA GLY A 461 18.21 22.02 29.19
C GLY A 461 16.95 21.22 29.54
N THR A 462 16.46 21.32 30.77
CA THR A 462 15.24 20.65 31.23
C THR A 462 13.99 21.21 30.55
N ILE A 463 13.94 22.53 30.32
CA ILE A 463 12.85 23.18 29.59
C ILE A 463 12.83 22.74 28.13
N VAL A 464 13.98 22.70 27.46
CA VAL A 464 14.06 22.20 26.09
C VAL A 464 13.63 20.73 26.03
N PHE A 465 14.10 19.89 26.96
CA PHE A 465 13.68 18.50 27.04
C PHE A 465 12.16 18.34 27.25
N SER A 466 11.57 19.12 28.16
CA SER A 466 10.13 19.06 28.42
C SER A 466 9.31 19.52 27.22
N LEU A 467 9.75 20.53 26.46
CA LEU A 467 9.10 20.96 25.22
C LEU A 467 9.04 19.84 24.16
N TYR A 468 10.08 19.03 24.03
CA TYR A 468 10.06 17.87 23.14
C TYR A 468 9.07 16.80 23.61
N LEU A 469 9.05 16.50 24.92
CA LEU A 469 8.12 15.53 25.49
C LEU A 469 6.65 15.99 25.35
N VAL A 470 6.38 17.27 25.61
CA VAL A 470 5.08 17.91 25.44
C VAL A 470 4.66 17.88 23.97
N GLY A 471 5.58 18.12 23.02
CA GLY A 471 5.30 17.99 21.59
C GLY A 471 4.81 16.59 21.20
N ILE A 472 5.48 15.54 21.68
CA ILE A 472 5.04 14.14 21.46
C ILE A 472 3.65 13.91 22.04
N LEU A 473 3.41 14.38 23.26
CA LEU A 473 2.13 14.24 23.93
C LEU A 473 0.99 14.96 23.19
N TYR A 474 1.22 16.18 22.71
CA TYR A 474 0.26 16.93 21.88
C TYR A 474 0.00 16.27 20.53
N ALA A 475 1.01 15.64 19.92
CA ALA A 475 0.81 14.86 18.70
C ALA A 475 -0.15 13.70 18.95
N ILE A 476 0.08 12.91 20.02
CA ILE A 476 -0.77 11.79 20.40
C ILE A 476 -2.19 12.27 20.72
N LEU A 477 -2.32 13.34 21.52
CA LEU A 477 -3.61 13.92 21.89
C LEU A 477 -4.41 14.37 20.66
N THR A 478 -3.75 15.02 19.71
CA THR A 478 -4.36 15.45 18.43
C THR A 478 -4.87 14.25 17.64
N GLY A 479 -4.10 13.16 17.56
CA GLY A 479 -4.53 11.91 16.93
C GLY A 479 -5.79 11.32 17.59
N LEU A 480 -5.80 11.25 18.92
CA LEU A 480 -6.95 10.74 19.70
C LEU A 480 -8.20 11.62 19.54
N LEU A 481 -8.03 12.95 19.55
CA LEU A 481 -9.12 13.90 19.39
C LEU A 481 -9.74 13.81 18.00
N LEU A 482 -8.91 13.76 16.94
CA LEU A 482 -9.37 13.62 15.56
C LEU A 482 -10.08 12.28 15.30
N LYS A 483 -9.59 11.20 15.94
CA LYS A 483 -10.25 9.89 15.93
C LYS A 483 -11.65 9.94 16.54
N ALA A 484 -11.82 10.68 17.64
CA ALA A 484 -13.09 10.77 18.36
C ALA A 484 -14.11 11.75 17.76
N THR A 485 -13.66 12.70 16.93
CA THR A 485 -14.52 13.81 16.44
C THR A 485 -14.77 13.77 14.94
N VAL A 486 -13.71 13.88 14.12
CA VAL A 486 -13.83 14.16 12.68
C VAL A 486 -13.81 12.89 11.84
N PHE A 487 -13.05 11.87 12.25
CA PHE A 487 -12.85 10.67 11.44
C PHE A 487 -13.39 9.42 12.16
N HIS A 488 -14.68 9.16 11.99
CA HIS A 488 -15.36 7.94 12.43
C HIS A 488 -15.17 6.81 11.40
N GLY A 489 -14.97 5.57 11.86
CA GLY A 489 -14.82 4.39 11.02
C GLY A 489 -13.87 3.34 11.61
N GLU A 490 -14.00 2.09 11.19
CA GLU A 490 -13.10 1.01 11.60
C GLU A 490 -11.71 1.20 10.99
N PRO A 491 -10.63 0.85 11.72
CA PRO A 491 -9.30 0.81 11.13
C PRO A 491 -9.30 -0.20 9.97
N ALA A 492 -8.77 0.18 8.80
CA ALA A 492 -8.64 -0.74 7.67
C ALA A 492 -7.96 -2.04 8.14
N HIS A 493 -8.49 -3.21 7.75
CA HIS A 493 -7.91 -4.51 8.08
C HIS A 493 -6.44 -4.54 7.63
N PHE A 494 -5.55 -4.39 8.60
CA PHE A 494 -4.13 -4.18 8.34
C PHE A 494 -3.46 -5.52 8.10
N ILE A 495 -3.41 -5.95 6.84
CA ILE A 495 -2.57 -7.06 6.42
C ILE A 495 -1.29 -6.47 5.82
N MET A 496 -0.23 -6.36 6.64
CA MET A 496 1.08 -5.93 6.17
C MET A 496 1.83 -7.14 5.61
N GLU A 497 1.98 -7.18 4.28
CA GLU A 497 3.00 -8.02 3.65
C GLU A 497 4.38 -7.47 4.02
N LEU A 498 5.22 -8.29 4.64
CA LEU A 498 6.62 -7.94 4.91
C LEU A 498 7.41 -8.23 3.63
N PRO A 499 7.85 -7.22 2.86
CA PRO A 499 8.63 -7.46 1.65
C PRO A 499 9.97 -8.13 2.02
N PRO A 500 10.57 -8.94 1.14
CA PRO A 500 11.88 -9.52 1.40
C PRO A 500 12.96 -8.43 1.60
N TYR A 501 14.08 -8.75 2.26
CA TYR A 501 15.22 -7.82 2.31
C TYR A 501 15.84 -7.70 0.93
N HIS A 502 16.07 -6.48 0.49
CA HIS A 502 16.79 -6.19 -0.74
C HIS A 502 18.12 -5.55 -0.41
N ARG A 503 19.16 -5.82 -1.21
CA ARG A 503 20.40 -5.06 -1.09
C ARG A 503 20.16 -3.64 -1.63
N PRO A 504 20.40 -2.58 -0.84
CA PRO A 504 20.19 -1.21 -1.31
C PRO A 504 21.02 -0.92 -2.56
N ARG A 505 20.37 -0.45 -3.63
CA ARG A 505 21.04 -0.08 -4.87
C ARG A 505 21.45 1.38 -4.81
N LEU A 506 22.76 1.66 -4.76
CA LEU A 506 23.34 3.02 -4.66
C LEU A 506 22.72 4.03 -5.64
N ARG A 507 22.50 3.62 -6.90
CA ARG A 507 21.89 4.49 -7.92
C ARG A 507 20.48 4.93 -7.55
N HIS A 508 19.67 4.03 -6.98
CA HIS A 508 18.30 4.30 -6.57
C HIS A 508 18.27 5.28 -5.40
N ILE A 509 19.10 5.02 -4.38
CA ILE A 509 19.26 5.88 -3.20
C ILE A 509 19.64 7.30 -3.60
N LEU A 510 20.64 7.47 -4.48
CA LEU A 510 21.10 8.79 -4.91
C LEU A 510 20.02 9.56 -5.69
N ILE A 511 19.30 8.90 -6.60
CA ILE A 511 18.20 9.52 -7.35
C ILE A 511 17.09 9.99 -6.41
N HIS A 512 16.67 9.13 -5.47
CA HIS A 512 15.62 9.47 -4.51
C HIS A 512 16.04 10.60 -3.57
N THR A 513 17.27 10.56 -3.07
CA THR A 513 17.85 11.60 -2.21
C THR A 513 17.87 12.94 -2.94
N TRP A 514 18.37 12.97 -4.18
CA TRP A 514 18.44 14.18 -4.99
C TRP A 514 17.06 14.77 -5.29
N LEU A 515 16.08 13.92 -5.62
CA LEU A 515 14.72 14.36 -5.92
C LEU A 515 14.05 15.01 -4.69
N ARG A 516 14.22 14.41 -3.50
CA ARG A 516 13.71 14.99 -2.25
C ARG A 516 14.42 16.29 -1.88
N LEU A 517 15.75 16.35 -2.03
CA LEU A 517 16.53 17.57 -1.82
C LEU A 517 16.08 18.70 -2.75
N LYS A 518 15.88 18.40 -4.04
CA LYS A 518 15.39 19.36 -5.03
C LYS A 518 14.04 19.93 -4.62
N ILE A 519 13.09 19.09 -4.19
CA ILE A 519 11.77 19.55 -3.72
C ILE A 519 11.92 20.52 -2.54
N PHE A 520 12.80 20.23 -1.59
CA PHE A 520 13.09 21.13 -0.47
C PHE A 520 13.64 22.47 -0.95
N LEU A 521 14.68 22.46 -1.78
CA LEU A 521 15.33 23.67 -2.31
C LEU A 521 14.35 24.59 -3.04
N PHE A 522 13.48 24.04 -3.90
CA PHE A 522 12.55 24.85 -4.67
C PHE A 522 11.31 25.30 -3.90
N ARG A 523 10.84 24.54 -2.90
CA ARG A 523 9.64 24.90 -2.12
C ARG A 523 9.99 25.70 -0.88
N ALA A 524 10.80 25.13 0.01
CA ALA A 524 11.20 25.80 1.25
C ALA A 524 12.15 26.97 0.97
N GLY A 525 13.08 26.80 0.01
CA GLY A 525 14.03 27.86 -0.34
C GLY A 525 13.35 29.15 -0.81
N LYS A 526 12.25 29.08 -1.56
CA LYS A 526 11.48 30.29 -1.96
C LYS A 526 10.90 31.04 -0.77
N VAL A 527 10.38 30.33 0.23
CA VAL A 527 9.79 30.93 1.43
C VAL A 527 10.88 31.55 2.31
N ILE A 528 11.99 30.82 2.52
CA ILE A 528 13.13 31.30 3.30
C ILE A 528 13.73 32.55 2.64
N LEU A 529 13.99 32.50 1.33
CA LEU A 529 14.53 33.63 0.57
C LEU A 529 13.60 34.84 0.66
N GLY A 530 12.29 34.64 0.55
CA GLY A 530 11.30 35.70 0.70
C GLY A 530 11.29 36.33 2.09
N MET A 531 11.38 35.53 3.16
CA MET A 531 11.44 36.06 4.53
C MET A 531 12.75 36.80 4.81
N VAL A 532 13.89 36.26 4.38
CA VAL A 532 15.20 36.91 4.59
C VAL A 532 15.28 38.22 3.81
N LEU A 533 14.71 38.28 2.60
CA LEU A 533 14.62 39.53 1.83
C LEU A 533 13.72 40.60 2.47
N VAL A 534 12.71 40.20 3.26
CA VAL A 534 11.84 41.14 3.98
C VAL A 534 12.50 41.62 5.28
N LEU A 535 13.29 40.76 5.91
CA LEU A 535 13.93 41.03 7.20
C LEU A 535 15.26 41.78 7.07
N GLY A 536 16.02 41.53 6.00
CA GLY A 536 17.28 42.22 5.67
C GLY A 536 17.05 43.36 4.69
#